data_AF-A0A7C3QL92-F1
#
_entry.id   AF-A0A7C3QL92-F1
#
_cell.length_a   1.000
_cell.length_b   1.000
_cell.length_c   1.000
_cell.angle_alpha   90.00
_cell.angle_beta   90.00
_cell.angle_gamma   90.00
#
_symmetry.space_group_name_H-M   'P 1'
#
loop_
_entity.id
_entity.type
_entity.pdbx_description
1 polymer ?
#
loop_
_entity_poly.entity_id
_entity_poly.type
_entity_poly.pdbx_seq_one_letter_code
_entity_poly.pdbx_strand_id
1 'polypeptide(L)'
;MSISLLTKQYSRHAFWLSLVSLAIVFMWLLRCSTLAGPGLINDSIAYIGGARSILSGTGYSQIWLASSLQPITHYPPLFSLTLVFLGIFGMDPFLGARAINILLFGLNIVLMGILGSFTFRVQWAGVLLALLFAMNTAMFRVHSYAISEPLFLFLCLICFLLLNSYLERRNLILVVCMGLVTGLAILDRYVGVALFGTLAIVIMLLENSWSARLTGLGAYVLAVIPLPLVWLVYNARRGEAMTNRGLGWHPVTGENLLLGVQNLSQWILPVGEVPFLNTLSIALLILLGILLLWGMFTQVPHLLVKGYSALKVHALLLTAAIFLFVYLLLVLFSITVFDPATKLQDRILVPVYLCMLFLFIALGHHLWQSKKTSSRLNVIIISTLMIGSWVQNLYQTIGLMQQDGQGYASRRIQESPVIRFIENMPDDISIYTDSPTAIYSATQRPSFAVPMELENGSSQPYYAEINQQVREGSAILVLFETVRYTDPVSEANYHYLTAGTELVVKFGSQRAFLGGD
;
A
#
# COMPACT_ATOMS: atom_id res chain seq x y z
N MET A 1 47.47 16.10 1.41
CA MET A 1 46.04 15.70 1.36
C MET A 1 45.20 16.96 1.45
N SER A 2 44.61 17.43 0.35
CA SER A 2 44.01 18.77 0.29
C SER A 2 42.73 18.87 1.15
N ILE A 3 42.52 20.03 1.77
CA ILE A 3 41.34 20.35 2.60
C ILE A 3 40.01 20.08 1.83
N SER A 4 40.04 20.18 0.50
CA SER A 4 38.90 19.85 -0.40
C SER A 4 38.55 18.36 -0.47
N LEU A 5 39.52 17.46 -0.33
CA LEU A 5 39.28 16.02 -0.29
C LEU A 5 38.73 15.60 1.08
N LEU A 6 39.29 16.19 2.16
CA LEU A 6 38.79 16.00 3.52
C LEU A 6 37.34 16.50 3.64
N THR A 7 37.02 17.72 3.18
CA THR A 7 35.64 18.26 3.23
C THR A 7 34.64 17.45 2.40
N LYS A 8 35.01 16.97 1.21
CA LYS A 8 34.15 16.05 0.43
C LYS A 8 33.94 14.71 1.14
N GLN A 9 34.97 14.18 1.81
CA GLN A 9 34.89 12.95 2.57
C GLN A 9 34.00 13.11 3.82
N TYR A 10 34.20 14.17 4.61
CA TYR A 10 33.35 14.50 5.77
C TYR A 10 31.89 14.73 5.35
N SER A 11 31.64 15.41 4.22
CA SER A 11 30.30 15.59 3.67
C SER A 11 29.62 14.26 3.33
N ARG A 12 30.38 13.30 2.77
CA ARG A 12 29.86 11.95 2.47
C ARG A 12 29.56 11.15 3.74
N HIS A 13 30.41 11.20 4.75
CA HIS A 13 30.14 10.54 6.03
C HIS A 13 28.93 11.14 6.73
N ALA A 14 28.82 12.48 6.76
CA ALA A 14 27.66 13.18 7.32
C ALA A 14 26.37 12.78 6.61
N PHE A 15 26.37 12.70 5.27
CA PHE A 15 25.22 12.25 4.49
C PHE A 15 24.74 10.84 4.90
N TRP A 16 25.64 9.86 4.94
CA TRP A 16 25.28 8.49 5.34
C TRP A 16 24.84 8.41 6.79
N LEU A 17 25.51 9.13 7.69
CA LEU A 17 25.14 9.21 9.10
C LEU A 17 23.74 9.83 9.27
N SER A 18 23.39 10.86 8.49
CA SER A 18 22.06 11.46 8.50
C SER A 18 21.00 10.47 8.03
N LEU A 19 21.22 9.76 6.92
CA LEU A 19 20.24 8.79 6.41
C LEU A 19 20.03 7.61 7.36
N VAL A 20 21.12 7.07 7.90
CA VAL A 20 21.05 5.95 8.86
C VAL A 20 20.39 6.39 10.15
N SER A 21 20.76 7.57 10.68
CA SER A 21 20.11 8.12 11.88
C SER A 21 18.61 8.34 11.67
N LEU A 22 18.20 8.91 10.53
CA LEU A 22 16.78 9.08 10.19
C LEU A 22 16.06 7.74 10.13
N ALA A 23 16.62 6.76 9.41
CA ALA A 23 16.04 5.43 9.32
C ALA A 23 15.85 4.80 10.71
N ILE A 24 16.89 4.80 11.55
CA ILE A 24 16.84 4.22 12.91
C ILE A 24 15.79 4.93 13.78
N VAL A 25 15.75 6.27 13.77
CA VAL A 25 14.78 7.04 14.57
C VAL A 25 13.36 6.70 14.15
N PHE A 26 13.06 6.69 12.85
CA PHE A 26 11.72 6.43 12.36
C PHE A 26 11.30 4.95 12.48
N MET A 27 12.25 4.01 12.34
CA MET A 27 12.02 2.60 12.67
C MET A 27 11.68 2.43 14.16
N TRP A 28 12.40 3.12 15.04
CA TRP A 28 12.13 3.10 16.47
C TRP A 28 10.77 3.72 16.80
N LEU A 29 10.43 4.87 16.22
CA LEU A 29 9.10 5.49 16.37
C LEU A 29 7.98 4.55 15.91
N LEU A 30 8.15 3.89 14.76
CA LEU A 30 7.18 2.94 14.24
C LEU A 30 7.03 1.71 15.14
N ARG A 31 8.13 1.17 15.66
CA ARG A 31 8.12 0.10 16.66
C ARG A 31 7.35 0.54 17.91
N CYS A 32 7.63 1.74 18.42
CA CYS A 32 6.95 2.30 19.59
C CYS A 32 5.49 2.64 19.32
N SER A 33 5.08 2.83 18.06
CA SER A 33 3.69 3.08 17.69
C SER A 33 2.86 1.81 17.52
N THR A 34 3.52 0.66 17.39
CA THR A 34 2.89 -0.64 17.10
C THR A 34 2.99 -1.58 18.30
N LEU A 35 2.89 -1.07 19.54
CA LEU A 35 3.05 -1.89 20.76
C LEU A 35 2.04 -3.03 20.86
N ALA A 36 0.80 -2.79 20.42
CA ALA A 36 -0.25 -3.81 20.31
C ALA A 36 -0.07 -4.78 19.12
N GLY A 37 1.02 -4.64 18.36
CA GLY A 37 1.24 -5.33 17.09
C GLY A 37 1.08 -4.40 15.88
N PRO A 38 1.32 -4.91 14.66
CA PRO A 38 1.04 -4.17 13.44
C PRO A 38 -0.47 -3.98 13.29
N GLY A 39 -0.88 -2.89 12.64
CA GLY A 39 -2.28 -2.68 12.30
C GLY A 39 -2.82 -3.80 11.41
N LEU A 40 -4.08 -4.17 11.62
CA LEU A 40 -4.74 -5.26 10.88
C LEU A 40 -6.00 -4.77 10.16
N ILE A 41 -6.15 -5.20 8.92
CA ILE A 41 -7.36 -5.04 8.09
C ILE A 41 -7.62 -6.35 7.34
N ASN A 42 -8.67 -6.42 6.51
CA ASN A 42 -9.02 -7.62 5.75
C ASN A 42 -7.83 -8.19 4.96
N ASP A 43 -7.12 -7.35 4.20
CA ASP A 43 -5.93 -7.73 3.44
C ASP A 43 -4.84 -8.32 4.34
N SER A 44 -4.65 -7.77 5.56
CA SER A 44 -3.65 -8.27 6.51
C SER A 44 -3.90 -9.71 6.91
N ILE A 45 -5.17 -10.06 7.15
CA ILE A 45 -5.54 -11.42 7.50
C ILE A 45 -5.35 -12.36 6.32
N ALA A 46 -5.60 -11.91 5.10
CA ALA A 46 -5.28 -12.70 3.91
C ALA A 46 -3.78 -13.02 3.83
N TYR A 47 -2.92 -12.03 4.06
CA TYR A 47 -1.48 -12.25 3.99
C TYR A 47 -0.93 -13.13 5.12
N ILE A 48 -1.32 -12.85 6.36
CA ILE A 48 -0.90 -13.59 7.56
C ILE A 48 -1.49 -15.01 7.54
N GLY A 49 -2.78 -15.13 7.26
CA GLY A 49 -3.49 -16.40 7.17
C GLY A 49 -2.92 -17.27 6.05
N GLY A 50 -2.69 -16.70 4.87
CA GLY A 50 -2.04 -17.41 3.77
C GLY A 50 -0.62 -17.90 4.11
N ALA A 51 0.15 -17.12 4.85
CA ALA A 51 1.48 -17.55 5.32
C ALA A 51 1.37 -18.70 6.33
N ARG A 52 0.47 -18.60 7.32
CA ARG A 52 0.18 -19.68 8.28
C ARG A 52 -0.31 -20.96 7.60
N SER A 53 -1.13 -20.83 6.56
CA SER A 53 -1.65 -21.94 5.75
C SER A 53 -0.54 -22.69 5.02
N ILE A 54 0.41 -21.95 4.42
CA ILE A 54 1.58 -22.57 3.77
C ILE A 54 2.44 -23.30 4.81
N LEU A 55 2.69 -22.66 5.96
CA LEU A 55 3.48 -23.24 7.05
C LEU A 55 2.83 -24.49 7.67
N SER A 56 1.49 -24.57 7.67
CA SER A 56 0.74 -25.75 8.15
C SER A 56 0.57 -26.84 7.08
N GLY A 57 1.10 -26.65 5.87
CA GLY A 57 1.03 -27.65 4.79
C GLY A 57 -0.32 -27.71 4.08
N THR A 58 -1.21 -26.75 4.32
CA THR A 58 -2.55 -26.68 3.71
C THR A 58 -2.58 -25.92 2.37
N GLY A 59 -1.42 -25.42 1.92
CA GLY A 59 -1.29 -24.63 0.70
C GLY A 59 -1.53 -23.13 0.96
N TYR A 60 -1.70 -22.35 -0.10
CA TYR A 60 -2.02 -20.91 0.04
C TYR A 60 -3.54 -20.72 0.04
N SER A 61 -4.16 -20.86 1.22
CA SER A 61 -5.62 -20.96 1.37
C SER A 61 -6.20 -20.09 2.49
N GLN A 62 -7.52 -19.86 2.43
CA GLN A 62 -8.27 -18.96 3.31
C GLN A 62 -8.57 -19.60 4.67
N ILE A 63 -7.54 -19.82 5.49
CA ILE A 63 -7.67 -20.51 6.80
C ILE A 63 -8.50 -19.75 7.85
N TRP A 64 -8.88 -18.50 7.59
CA TRP A 64 -9.77 -17.74 8.47
C TRP A 64 -11.25 -18.04 8.22
N LEU A 65 -11.58 -18.72 7.11
CA LEU A 65 -12.93 -19.19 6.83
C LEU A 65 -13.09 -20.63 7.29
N ALA A 66 -14.23 -20.91 7.95
CA ALA A 66 -14.60 -22.26 8.36
C ALA A 66 -15.18 -23.10 7.20
N SER A 67 -15.43 -22.46 6.05
CA SER A 67 -15.79 -23.17 4.82
C SER A 67 -14.61 -23.99 4.28
N SER A 68 -14.84 -24.77 3.22
CA SER A 68 -13.78 -25.48 2.51
C SER A 68 -12.58 -24.57 2.24
N LEU A 69 -11.35 -25.08 2.42
CA LEU A 69 -10.09 -24.34 2.24
C LEU A 69 -9.91 -23.86 0.79
N GLN A 70 -10.57 -22.75 0.45
CA GLN A 70 -10.46 -22.11 -0.85
C GLN A 70 -9.08 -21.45 -1.00
N PRO A 71 -8.47 -21.51 -2.18
CA PRO A 71 -7.19 -20.87 -2.41
C PRO A 71 -7.30 -19.34 -2.33
N ILE A 72 -6.17 -18.69 -2.05
CA ILE A 72 -6.06 -17.23 -2.11
C ILE A 72 -5.50 -16.85 -3.48
N THR A 73 -6.31 -16.22 -4.32
CA THR A 73 -5.93 -15.80 -5.68
C THR A 73 -6.12 -14.30 -5.92
N HIS A 74 -6.95 -13.65 -5.09
CA HIS A 74 -7.15 -12.18 -5.11
C HIS A 74 -5.87 -11.42 -4.74
N TYR A 75 -5.04 -12.00 -3.86
CA TYR A 75 -3.78 -11.40 -3.43
C TYR A 75 -2.60 -12.18 -4.02
N PRO A 76 -1.66 -11.49 -4.70
CA PRO A 76 -0.39 -12.09 -5.11
C PRO A 76 0.44 -12.57 -3.89
N PRO A 77 1.28 -13.60 -4.06
CA PRO A 77 1.78 -14.37 -2.93
C PRO A 77 3.06 -13.78 -2.29
N LEU A 78 3.75 -12.80 -2.87
CA LEU A 78 5.12 -12.45 -2.46
C LEU A 78 5.21 -11.97 -1.01
N PHE A 79 4.28 -11.12 -0.56
CA PHE A 79 4.28 -10.68 0.83
C PHE A 79 4.05 -11.86 1.79
N SER A 80 3.08 -12.73 1.51
CA SER A 80 2.87 -13.96 2.29
C SER A 80 4.09 -14.89 2.26
N LEU A 81 4.75 -15.07 1.12
CA LEU A 81 5.97 -15.88 1.00
C LEU A 81 7.14 -15.27 1.79
N THR A 82 7.20 -13.95 1.89
CA THR A 82 8.16 -13.26 2.76
C THR A 82 7.89 -13.58 4.23
N LEU A 83 6.62 -13.64 4.65
CA LEU A 83 6.25 -14.06 6.00
C LEU A 83 6.50 -15.55 6.23
N VAL A 84 6.27 -16.41 5.24
CA VAL A 84 6.63 -17.84 5.30
C VAL A 84 8.12 -18.00 5.51
N PHE A 85 8.96 -17.25 4.79
CA PHE A 85 10.41 -17.28 4.97
C PHE A 85 10.80 -16.98 6.42
N LEU A 86 10.20 -15.96 7.05
CA LEU A 86 10.42 -15.66 8.47
C LEU A 86 9.87 -16.76 9.40
N GLY A 87 8.71 -17.34 9.06
CA GLY A 87 8.08 -18.42 9.79
C GLY A 87 8.87 -19.72 9.81
N ILE A 88 9.64 -20.02 8.76
CA ILE A 88 10.58 -21.17 8.75
C ILE A 88 11.63 -21.03 9.86
N PHE A 89 11.99 -19.81 10.26
CA PHE A 89 12.88 -19.55 11.40
C PHE A 89 12.13 -19.43 12.75
N GLY A 90 10.86 -19.83 12.81
CA GLY A 90 10.05 -19.85 14.03
C GLY A 90 9.38 -18.52 14.38
N MET A 91 9.42 -17.51 13.50
CA MET A 91 8.75 -16.23 13.75
C MET A 91 7.28 -16.29 13.31
N ASP A 92 6.34 -16.09 14.23
CA ASP A 92 4.92 -16.03 13.87
C ASP A 92 4.66 -14.95 12.78
N PRO A 93 3.90 -15.25 11.71
CA PRO A 93 3.67 -14.32 10.61
C PRO A 93 3.12 -12.94 11.00
N PHE A 94 2.36 -12.81 12.10
CA PHE A 94 1.89 -11.51 12.59
C PHE A 94 3.05 -10.66 13.12
N LEU A 95 3.95 -11.24 13.92
CA LEU A 95 5.15 -10.54 14.38
C LEU A 95 6.17 -10.34 13.24
N GLY A 96 6.25 -11.30 12.32
CA GLY A 96 7.04 -11.20 11.09
C GLY A 96 6.63 -10.01 10.24
N ALA A 97 5.33 -9.79 10.05
CA ALA A 97 4.80 -8.65 9.30
C ALA A 97 5.18 -7.31 9.94
N ARG A 98 5.14 -7.21 11.26
CA ARG A 98 5.61 -6.02 11.98
C ARG A 98 7.10 -5.78 11.78
N ALA A 99 7.92 -6.83 11.96
CA ALA A 99 9.36 -6.72 11.85
C ALA A 99 9.80 -6.32 10.44
N ILE A 100 9.25 -6.97 9.41
CA ILE A 100 9.60 -6.69 8.02
C ILE A 100 9.14 -5.31 7.60
N ASN A 101 7.94 -4.86 7.98
CA ASN A 101 7.46 -3.52 7.59
C ASN A 101 8.21 -2.38 8.31
N ILE A 102 8.66 -2.60 9.56
CA ILE A 102 9.58 -1.69 10.23
C ILE A 102 10.92 -1.62 9.48
N LEU A 103 11.49 -2.77 9.11
CA LEU A 103 12.74 -2.80 8.34
C LEU A 103 12.59 -2.10 6.99
N LEU A 104 11.52 -2.41 6.25
CA LEU A 104 11.21 -1.79 4.97
C LEU A 104 11.02 -0.28 5.07
N PHE A 105 10.48 0.23 6.18
CA PHE A 105 10.38 1.67 6.39
C PHE A 105 11.76 2.33 6.42
N GLY A 106 12.69 1.77 7.20
CA GLY A 106 14.08 2.24 7.25
C GLY A 106 14.78 2.14 5.90
N LEU A 107 14.63 1.03 5.19
CA LEU A 107 15.22 0.83 3.87
C LEU A 107 14.66 1.81 2.84
N ASN A 108 13.35 2.06 2.84
CA ASN A 108 12.69 3.02 1.97
C ASN A 108 13.18 4.45 2.24
N ILE A 109 13.35 4.85 3.51
CA ILE A 109 13.93 6.15 3.89
C ILE A 109 15.34 6.31 3.31
N VAL A 110 16.20 5.30 3.46
CA VAL A 110 17.57 5.33 2.93
C VAL A 110 17.57 5.40 1.41
N LEU A 111 16.77 4.58 0.73
CA LEU A 111 16.66 4.57 -0.73
C LEU A 111 16.15 5.90 -1.29
N MET A 112 15.14 6.50 -0.64
CA MET A 112 14.67 7.85 -0.98
C MET A 112 15.81 8.87 -0.87
N GLY A 113 16.61 8.79 0.19
CA GLY A 113 17.78 9.66 0.36
C GLY A 113 18.84 9.51 -0.73
N ILE A 114 19.18 8.26 -1.07
CA ILE A 114 20.15 7.94 -2.13
C ILE A 114 19.63 8.48 -3.48
N LEU A 115 18.40 8.12 -3.85
CA LEU A 115 17.82 8.51 -5.14
C LEU A 115 17.63 10.02 -5.26
N GLY A 116 17.23 10.70 -4.18
CA GLY A 116 17.16 12.15 -4.12
C GLY A 116 18.53 12.81 -4.36
N SER A 117 19.58 12.26 -3.76
CA SER A 117 20.95 12.76 -3.95
C SER A 117 21.44 12.62 -5.40
N PHE A 118 21.09 11.52 -6.08
CA PHE A 118 21.40 11.33 -7.50
C PHE A 118 20.59 12.27 -8.39
N THR A 119 19.30 12.40 -8.09
CA THR A 119 18.36 13.20 -8.87
C THR A 119 18.71 14.68 -8.87
N PHE A 120 18.98 15.24 -7.71
CA PHE A 120 19.26 16.67 -7.54
C PHE A 120 20.76 17.00 -7.54
N ARG A 121 21.63 15.98 -7.58
CA ARG A 121 23.09 16.10 -7.51
C ARG A 121 23.60 16.82 -6.27
N VAL A 122 22.81 16.83 -5.20
CA VAL A 122 23.17 17.46 -3.92
C VAL A 122 22.70 16.60 -2.75
N GLN A 123 23.59 16.35 -1.78
CA GLN A 123 23.36 15.45 -0.65
C GLN A 123 22.22 15.89 0.27
N TRP A 124 22.13 17.18 0.59
CA TRP A 124 21.08 17.68 1.48
C TRP A 124 19.68 17.51 0.89
N ALA A 125 19.53 17.57 -0.44
CA ALA A 125 18.25 17.34 -1.11
C ALA A 125 17.80 15.88 -0.96
N GLY A 126 18.76 14.94 -0.94
CA GLY A 126 18.51 13.55 -0.58
C GLY A 126 18.04 13.39 0.87
N VAL A 127 18.76 13.98 1.83
CA VAL A 127 18.36 13.95 3.25
C VAL A 127 16.97 14.56 3.46
N LEU A 128 16.68 15.68 2.79
CA LEU A 128 15.36 16.30 2.83
C LEU A 128 14.28 15.38 2.26
N LEU A 129 14.53 14.73 1.12
CA LEU A 129 13.58 13.78 0.52
C LEU A 129 13.29 12.59 1.44
N ALA A 130 14.33 12.05 2.08
CA ALA A 130 14.21 10.96 3.06
C ALA A 130 13.40 11.41 4.29
N LEU A 131 13.67 12.60 4.81
CA LEU A 131 12.95 13.19 5.94
C LEU A 131 11.48 13.41 5.59
N LEU A 132 11.20 14.01 4.43
CA LEU A 132 9.83 14.28 3.98
C LEU A 132 9.03 12.98 3.80
N PHE A 133 9.64 11.94 3.23
CA PHE A 133 9.04 10.62 3.14
C PHE A 133 8.72 10.03 4.52
N ALA A 134 9.67 10.13 5.47
CA ALA A 134 9.51 9.56 6.80
C ALA A 134 8.47 10.29 7.67
N MET A 135 8.39 11.62 7.53
CA MET A 135 7.50 12.48 8.33
C MET A 135 6.04 12.41 7.89
N ASN A 136 5.76 11.93 6.68
CA ASN A 136 4.42 11.88 6.18
C ASN A 136 3.61 10.78 6.86
N THR A 137 2.48 11.18 7.45
CA THR A 137 1.62 10.28 8.21
C THR A 137 1.04 9.14 7.39
N ALA A 138 0.74 9.33 6.10
CA ALA A 138 0.22 8.27 5.26
C ALA A 138 1.29 7.20 5.00
N MET A 139 2.55 7.61 4.73
CA MET A 139 3.68 6.69 4.65
C MET A 139 3.90 5.96 5.97
N PHE A 140 3.90 6.68 7.10
CA PHE A 140 4.08 6.09 8.42
C PHE A 140 2.98 5.06 8.74
N ARG A 141 1.70 5.41 8.48
CA ARG A 141 0.55 4.52 8.64
C ARG A 141 0.69 3.28 7.79
N VAL A 142 0.99 3.41 6.50
CA VAL A 142 1.11 2.25 5.61
C VAL A 142 2.19 1.25 6.06
N HIS A 143 3.30 1.73 6.62
CA HIS A 143 4.34 0.86 7.20
C HIS A 143 3.96 0.29 8.57
N SER A 144 2.94 0.83 9.24
CA SER A 144 2.47 0.33 10.53
C SER A 144 1.48 -0.83 10.43
N TYR A 145 0.85 -1.04 9.27
CA TYR A 145 -0.07 -2.14 9.02
C TYR A 145 0.67 -3.37 8.47
N ALA A 146 0.14 -4.57 8.72
CA ALA A 146 0.62 -5.82 8.13
C ALA A 146 0.07 -5.97 6.70
N ILE A 147 0.59 -5.18 5.77
CA ILE A 147 0.17 -5.14 4.37
C ILE A 147 1.39 -5.12 3.43
N SER A 148 1.17 -5.44 2.15
CA SER A 148 2.20 -5.56 1.10
C SER A 148 2.85 -4.23 0.67
N GLU A 149 2.15 -3.11 0.85
CA GLU A 149 2.50 -1.80 0.27
C GLU A 149 3.94 -1.34 0.61
N PRO A 150 4.46 -1.51 1.84
CA PRO A 150 5.86 -1.24 2.16
C PRO A 150 6.87 -1.99 1.29
N LEU A 151 6.61 -3.27 1.01
CA LEU A 151 7.46 -4.11 0.17
C LEU A 151 7.36 -3.68 -1.29
N PHE A 152 6.15 -3.40 -1.76
CA PHE A 152 5.93 -2.85 -3.10
C PHE A 152 6.72 -1.56 -3.35
N LEU A 153 6.67 -0.61 -2.41
CA LEU A 153 7.41 0.65 -2.50
C LEU A 153 8.92 0.40 -2.53
N PHE A 154 9.41 -0.52 -1.71
CA PHE A 154 10.82 -0.92 -1.71
C PHE A 154 11.26 -1.45 -3.07
N LEU A 155 10.48 -2.37 -3.67
CA LEU A 155 10.77 -2.93 -4.99
C LEU A 155 10.75 -1.86 -6.10
N CYS A 156 9.83 -0.88 -6.02
CA CYS A 156 9.81 0.26 -6.93
C CYS A 156 11.08 1.12 -6.80
N LEU A 157 11.52 1.43 -5.58
CA LEU A 157 12.73 2.21 -5.31
C LEU A 157 14.00 1.46 -5.75
N ILE A 158 14.06 0.14 -5.57
CA ILE A 158 15.15 -0.69 -6.09
C ILE A 158 15.18 -0.64 -7.62
N CYS A 159 14.02 -0.71 -8.30
CA CYS A 159 13.99 -0.55 -9.75
C CYS A 159 14.50 0.82 -10.21
N PHE A 160 14.17 1.90 -9.49
CA PHE A 160 14.68 3.24 -9.80
C PHE A 160 16.20 3.32 -9.59
N LEU A 161 16.73 2.67 -8.56
CA LEU A 161 18.17 2.60 -8.29
C LEU A 161 18.91 1.80 -9.38
N LEU A 162 18.35 0.66 -9.79
CA LEU A 162 18.90 -0.14 -10.88
C LEU A 162 18.85 0.60 -12.21
N LEU A 163 17.77 1.34 -12.48
CA LEU A 163 17.66 2.20 -13.66
C LEU A 163 18.74 3.28 -13.67
N ASN A 164 18.98 3.97 -12.54
CA ASN A 164 20.07 4.96 -12.47
C ASN A 164 21.42 4.31 -12.79
N SER A 165 21.69 3.13 -12.22
CA SER A 165 22.92 2.37 -12.46
C SER A 165 23.03 1.90 -13.92
N TYR A 166 21.91 1.54 -14.53
CA TYR A 166 21.85 1.15 -15.93
C TYR A 166 22.18 2.32 -16.85
N LEU A 167 21.69 3.52 -16.56
CA LEU A 167 21.98 4.69 -17.38
C LEU A 167 23.45 5.09 -17.37
N GLU A 168 24.16 4.81 -16.27
CA GLU A 168 25.60 5.04 -16.13
C GLU A 168 26.44 3.96 -16.83
N ARG A 169 26.08 2.69 -16.69
CA ARG A 169 26.91 1.55 -17.13
C ARG A 169 26.47 0.90 -18.45
N ARG A 170 25.23 1.12 -18.87
CA ARG A 170 24.57 0.51 -20.04
C ARG A 170 24.75 -1.01 -20.11
N ASN A 171 24.60 -1.67 -18.96
CA ASN A 171 24.79 -3.11 -18.81
C ASN A 171 23.45 -3.87 -18.84
N LEU A 172 23.32 -4.84 -19.74
CA LEU A 172 22.11 -5.67 -19.89
C LEU A 172 21.77 -6.48 -18.63
N ILE A 173 22.75 -6.86 -17.81
CA ILE A 173 22.51 -7.54 -16.54
C ILE A 173 21.64 -6.68 -15.62
N LEU A 174 21.85 -5.36 -15.61
CA LEU A 174 21.04 -4.46 -14.80
C LEU A 174 19.58 -4.41 -15.30
N VAL A 175 19.37 -4.54 -16.61
CA VAL A 175 18.03 -4.64 -17.21
C VAL A 175 17.33 -5.94 -16.81
N VAL A 176 18.07 -7.06 -16.81
CA VAL A 176 17.56 -8.35 -16.33
C VAL A 176 17.22 -8.28 -14.84
N CYS A 177 18.09 -7.70 -14.01
CA CYS A 177 17.80 -7.48 -12.58
C CYS A 177 16.57 -6.60 -12.38
N MET A 178 16.42 -5.51 -13.15
CA MET A 178 15.21 -4.68 -13.12
C MET A 178 13.96 -5.49 -13.48
N GLY A 179 14.06 -6.36 -14.49
CA GLY A 179 12.95 -7.23 -14.90
C GLY A 179 12.54 -8.21 -13.80
N LEU A 180 13.50 -8.89 -13.18
CA LEU A 180 13.24 -9.80 -12.06
C LEU A 180 12.59 -9.08 -10.87
N VAL A 181 13.12 -7.91 -10.49
CA VAL A 181 12.54 -7.10 -9.39
C VAL A 181 11.14 -6.59 -9.74
N THR A 182 10.88 -6.24 -11.01
CA THR A 182 9.52 -5.87 -11.44
C THR A 182 8.57 -7.07 -11.42
N GLY A 183 9.04 -8.26 -11.82
CA GLY A 183 8.27 -9.50 -11.70
C GLY A 183 7.89 -9.80 -10.24
N LEU A 184 8.82 -9.58 -9.31
CA LEU A 184 8.54 -9.63 -7.87
C LEU A 184 7.52 -8.56 -7.44
N ALA A 185 7.63 -7.33 -7.93
CA ALA A 185 6.66 -6.29 -7.63
C ALA A 185 5.23 -6.63 -8.10
N ILE A 186 5.09 -7.32 -9.24
CA ILE A 186 3.80 -7.85 -9.72
C ILE A 186 3.29 -8.99 -8.82
N LEU A 187 4.19 -9.86 -8.35
CA LEU A 187 3.86 -10.91 -7.38
C LEU A 187 3.61 -10.40 -5.96
N ASP A 188 3.93 -9.15 -5.67
CA ASP A 188 3.51 -8.47 -4.44
C ASP A 188 2.14 -7.86 -4.60
N ARG A 189 1.92 -7.13 -5.71
CA ARG A 189 0.66 -6.50 -6.06
C ARG A 189 0.46 -6.51 -7.57
N TYR A 190 -0.72 -6.90 -8.05
CA TYR A 190 -1.02 -6.91 -9.49
C TYR A 190 -0.86 -5.52 -10.15
N VAL A 191 -1.04 -4.43 -9.39
CA VAL A 191 -0.77 -3.05 -9.87
C VAL A 191 0.71 -2.80 -10.20
N GLY A 192 1.62 -3.70 -9.85
CA GLY A 192 3.02 -3.71 -10.31
C GLY A 192 3.17 -3.74 -11.84
N VAL A 193 2.10 -4.09 -12.58
CA VAL A 193 2.05 -3.93 -14.05
C VAL A 193 2.25 -2.46 -14.46
N ALA A 194 1.89 -1.49 -13.62
CA ALA A 194 2.20 -0.08 -13.88
C ALA A 194 3.71 0.20 -13.89
N LEU A 195 4.47 -0.44 -12.99
CA LEU A 195 5.93 -0.34 -12.94
C LEU A 195 6.54 -1.00 -14.18
N PHE A 196 6.00 -2.16 -14.61
CA PHE A 196 6.37 -2.81 -15.86
C PHE A 196 6.21 -1.89 -17.07
N GLY A 197 5.00 -1.33 -17.26
CA GLY A 197 4.74 -0.42 -18.38
C GLY A 197 5.63 0.82 -18.33
N THR A 198 5.87 1.36 -17.14
CA THR A 198 6.73 2.54 -16.96
C THR A 198 8.17 2.28 -17.37
N LEU A 199 8.78 1.21 -16.85
CA LEU A 199 10.18 0.91 -17.16
C LEU A 199 10.35 0.49 -18.62
N ALA A 200 9.37 -0.20 -19.21
CA ALA A 200 9.36 -0.48 -20.64
C ALA A 200 9.37 0.81 -21.48
N ILE A 201 8.50 1.78 -21.15
CA ILE A 201 8.47 3.10 -21.79
C ILE A 201 9.82 3.81 -21.59
N VAL A 202 10.35 3.82 -20.37
CA VAL A 202 11.60 4.53 -20.05
C VAL A 202 12.80 3.92 -20.78
N ILE A 203 12.93 2.60 -20.86
CA ILE A 203 13.98 1.93 -21.65
C ILE A 203 13.89 2.34 -23.11
N MET A 204 12.68 2.35 -23.68
CA MET A 204 12.45 2.78 -25.06
C MET A 204 12.81 4.26 -25.30
N LEU A 205 12.56 5.14 -24.33
CA LEU A 205 12.84 6.57 -24.44
C LEU A 205 14.32 6.92 -24.23
N LEU A 206 15.03 6.24 -23.33
CA LEU A 206 16.38 6.61 -22.90
C LEU A 206 17.51 5.91 -23.68
N GLU A 207 17.18 5.02 -24.61
CA GLU A 207 18.13 4.43 -25.56
C GLU A 207 18.19 5.21 -26.87
N ASN A 208 19.40 5.35 -27.43
CA ASN A 208 19.65 6.19 -28.60
C ASN A 208 19.50 5.43 -29.93
N SER A 209 19.62 4.10 -29.94
CA SER A 209 19.48 3.27 -31.15
C SER A 209 18.31 2.29 -31.04
N TRP A 210 17.64 2.02 -32.15
CA TRP A 210 16.52 1.06 -32.19
C TRP A 210 16.94 -0.36 -31.80
N SER A 211 18.16 -0.77 -32.15
CA SER A 211 18.69 -2.07 -31.74
C SER A 211 18.86 -2.17 -30.22
N ALA A 212 19.41 -1.14 -29.58
CA ALA A 212 19.54 -1.10 -28.11
C ALA A 212 18.18 -1.04 -27.42
N ARG A 213 17.22 -0.28 -27.98
CA ARG A 213 15.82 -0.24 -27.50
C ARG A 213 15.19 -1.62 -27.49
N LEU A 214 15.22 -2.33 -28.62
CA LEU A 214 14.60 -3.65 -28.77
C LEU A 214 15.31 -4.72 -27.94
N THR A 215 16.65 -4.69 -27.87
CA THR A 215 17.42 -5.64 -27.06
C THR A 215 17.17 -5.43 -25.56
N GLY A 216 17.19 -4.18 -25.10
CA GLY A 216 16.89 -3.84 -23.71
C GLY A 216 15.46 -4.17 -23.34
N LEU A 217 14.48 -3.80 -24.17
CA LEU A 217 13.08 -4.12 -23.95
C LEU A 217 12.84 -5.64 -23.95
N GLY A 218 13.41 -6.37 -24.91
CA GLY A 218 13.31 -7.82 -25.00
C GLY A 218 13.87 -8.51 -23.76
N ALA A 219 15.09 -8.14 -23.34
CA ALA A 219 15.71 -8.68 -22.13
C ALA A 219 14.90 -8.35 -20.86
N TYR A 220 14.37 -7.13 -20.77
CA TYR A 220 13.52 -6.71 -19.67
C TYR A 220 12.24 -7.55 -19.59
N VAL A 221 11.49 -7.63 -20.70
CA VAL A 221 10.22 -8.38 -20.78
C VAL A 221 10.44 -9.86 -20.48
N LEU A 222 11.48 -10.48 -21.04
CA LEU A 222 11.83 -11.88 -20.79
C LEU A 222 12.21 -12.14 -19.32
N ALA A 223 12.77 -11.15 -18.63
CA ALA A 223 13.09 -11.26 -17.20
C ALA A 223 11.87 -11.05 -16.30
N VAL A 224 10.89 -10.23 -16.71
CA VAL A 224 9.67 -9.97 -15.94
C VAL A 224 8.72 -11.17 -15.96
N ILE A 225 8.42 -11.69 -17.16
CA ILE A 225 7.30 -12.60 -17.42
C ILE A 225 7.32 -13.91 -16.60
N PRO A 226 8.46 -14.61 -16.39
CA PRO A 226 8.43 -15.95 -15.81
C PRO A 226 7.75 -16.03 -14.44
N LEU A 227 8.01 -15.07 -13.56
CA LEU A 227 7.49 -15.09 -12.19
C LEU A 227 5.97 -14.88 -12.13
N PRO A 228 5.38 -13.81 -12.70
CA PRO A 228 3.93 -13.66 -12.78
C PRO A 228 3.26 -14.77 -13.58
N LEU A 229 3.89 -15.29 -14.65
CA LEU A 229 3.29 -16.34 -15.46
C LEU A 229 3.11 -17.64 -14.67
N VAL A 230 4.11 -18.05 -13.89
CA VAL A 230 4.01 -19.23 -13.01
C VAL A 230 2.84 -19.09 -12.04
N TRP A 231 2.66 -17.90 -11.46
CA TRP A 231 1.55 -17.60 -10.56
C TRP A 231 0.19 -17.65 -11.26
N LEU A 232 0.06 -17.05 -12.44
CA LEU A 232 -1.20 -17.09 -13.21
C LEU A 232 -1.57 -18.52 -13.62
N VAL A 233 -0.59 -19.35 -13.99
CA VAL A 233 -0.79 -20.78 -14.27
C VAL A 233 -1.20 -21.55 -13.02
N TYR A 234 -0.62 -21.23 -11.86
CA TYR A 234 -1.01 -21.81 -10.58
C TYR A 234 -2.48 -21.51 -10.23
N ASN A 235 -2.94 -20.28 -10.46
CA ASN A 235 -4.32 -19.87 -10.24
C ASN A 235 -5.28 -20.57 -11.22
N ALA A 236 -4.96 -20.55 -12.52
CA ALA A 236 -5.80 -21.14 -13.56
C ALA A 236 -6.06 -22.65 -13.35
N ARG A 237 -5.08 -23.37 -12.80
CA ARG A 237 -5.23 -24.81 -12.49
C ARG A 237 -6.15 -25.11 -11.30
N ARG A 238 -6.46 -24.12 -10.47
CA ARG A 238 -7.35 -24.26 -9.30
C ARG A 238 -8.80 -23.88 -9.58
N GLY A 239 -9.15 -23.60 -10.84
CA GLY A 239 -10.53 -23.34 -11.25
C GLY A 239 -11.08 -21.97 -10.86
N GLU A 240 -10.26 -21.11 -10.25
CA GLU A 240 -10.61 -19.72 -9.97
C GLU A 240 -10.21 -18.80 -11.14
N ALA A 241 -10.90 -17.66 -11.29
CA ALA A 241 -10.46 -16.64 -12.24
C ALA A 241 -9.00 -16.27 -11.96
N MET A 242 -8.19 -16.01 -13.01
CA MET A 242 -6.73 -15.84 -12.89
C MET A 242 -6.29 -14.82 -11.82
N THR A 243 -7.15 -13.83 -11.53
CA THR A 243 -6.95 -12.80 -10.51
C THR A 243 -8.13 -12.69 -9.52
N ASN A 244 -9.08 -13.62 -9.55
CA ASN A 244 -10.35 -13.57 -8.82
C ASN A 244 -11.14 -12.26 -9.01
N ARG A 245 -11.15 -11.74 -10.24
CA ARG A 245 -11.88 -10.53 -10.60
C ARG A 245 -12.69 -10.78 -11.87
N GLY A 246 -13.95 -10.36 -11.85
CA GLY A 246 -14.81 -10.35 -13.02
C GLY A 246 -14.44 -9.21 -13.98
N LEU A 247 -14.83 -9.36 -15.24
CA LEU A 247 -14.82 -8.26 -16.20
C LEU A 247 -16.17 -7.57 -16.14
N GLY A 248 -16.17 -6.26 -15.94
CA GLY A 248 -17.36 -5.43 -15.90
C GLY A 248 -17.10 -4.02 -16.42
N TRP A 249 -18.15 -3.21 -16.48
CA TRP A 249 -18.04 -1.78 -16.77
C TRP A 249 -18.68 -1.00 -15.62
N HIS A 250 -17.83 -0.42 -14.79
CA HIS A 250 -18.20 0.28 -13.57
C HIS A 250 -17.46 1.62 -13.51
N PRO A 251 -17.91 2.66 -14.24
CA PRO A 251 -17.17 3.91 -14.33
C PRO A 251 -16.89 4.50 -12.94
N VAL A 252 -15.66 5.01 -12.75
CA VAL A 252 -15.24 5.58 -11.47
C VAL A 252 -16.20 6.70 -11.06
N THR A 253 -16.77 6.59 -9.86
CA THR A 253 -17.74 7.57 -9.36
C THR A 253 -17.06 8.89 -9.00
N GLY A 254 -17.81 9.99 -9.09
CA GLY A 254 -17.34 11.31 -8.68
C GLY A 254 -16.95 11.36 -7.20
N GLU A 255 -17.64 10.61 -6.34
CA GLU A 255 -17.32 10.47 -4.91
C GLU A 255 -15.97 9.80 -4.70
N ASN A 256 -15.66 8.73 -5.44
CA ASN A 256 -14.38 8.04 -5.33
C ASN A 256 -13.22 8.91 -5.84
N LEU A 257 -13.44 9.68 -6.92
CA LEU A 257 -12.47 10.67 -7.41
C LEU A 257 -12.23 11.78 -6.38
N LEU A 258 -13.29 12.31 -5.76
CA LEU A 258 -13.20 13.33 -4.73
C LEU A 258 -12.42 12.80 -3.51
N LEU A 259 -12.67 11.57 -3.09
CA LEU A 259 -11.91 10.91 -2.02
C LEU A 259 -10.41 10.84 -2.37
N GLY A 260 -10.08 10.46 -3.62
CA GLY A 260 -8.69 10.46 -4.09
C GLY A 260 -8.04 11.84 -4.03
N VAL A 261 -8.72 12.88 -4.51
CA VAL A 261 -8.23 14.27 -4.46
C VAL A 261 -8.02 14.74 -3.02
N GLN A 262 -8.95 14.41 -2.11
CA GLN A 262 -8.85 14.75 -0.69
C GLN A 262 -7.65 14.06 -0.02
N ASN A 263 -7.42 12.77 -0.30
CA ASN A 263 -6.26 12.06 0.25
C ASN A 263 -4.94 12.68 -0.26
N LEU A 264 -4.84 12.92 -1.57
CA LEU A 264 -3.66 13.58 -2.16
C LEU A 264 -3.45 14.99 -1.61
N SER A 265 -4.50 15.77 -1.37
CA SER A 265 -4.39 17.13 -0.85
C SER A 265 -3.93 17.14 0.61
N GLN A 266 -4.44 16.22 1.44
CA GLN A 266 -4.04 16.05 2.83
C GLN A 266 -2.58 15.62 2.98
N TRP A 267 -2.01 14.94 1.98
CA TRP A 267 -0.58 14.60 1.99
C TRP A 267 0.33 15.80 1.80
N ILE A 268 -0.14 16.85 1.13
CA ILE A 268 0.61 18.09 0.95
C ILE A 268 0.55 18.90 2.24
N LEU A 269 -0.67 19.19 2.70
CA LEU A 269 -0.94 19.98 3.91
C LEU A 269 -2.05 19.30 4.73
N PRO A 270 -1.71 18.50 5.76
CA PRO A 270 -2.68 17.84 6.64
C PRO A 270 -3.24 18.84 7.65
N VAL A 271 -4.08 19.74 7.16
CA VAL A 271 -4.56 20.94 7.87
C VAL A 271 -5.94 20.75 8.52
N GLY A 272 -6.47 19.52 8.51
CA GLY A 272 -7.78 19.20 9.05
C GLY A 272 -8.91 19.97 8.36
N GLU A 273 -9.92 20.37 9.13
CA GLU A 273 -11.14 21.02 8.62
C GLU A 273 -10.97 22.53 8.29
N VAL A 274 -9.74 23.06 8.24
CA VAL A 274 -9.49 24.48 7.94
C VAL A 274 -9.71 24.75 6.44
N PRO A 275 -10.79 25.45 6.02
CA PRO A 275 -11.20 25.47 4.61
C PRO A 275 -10.18 26.13 3.68
N PHE A 276 -9.60 27.27 4.09
CA PHE A 276 -8.61 28.00 3.29
C PHE A 276 -7.37 27.16 2.99
N LEU A 277 -6.87 26.41 3.98
CA LEU A 277 -5.68 25.59 3.82
C LEU A 277 -5.96 24.34 2.96
N ASN A 278 -7.17 23.77 3.03
CA ASN A 278 -7.61 22.72 2.13
C ASN A 278 -7.73 23.22 0.67
N THR A 279 -8.27 24.42 0.45
CA THR A 279 -8.29 25.03 -0.89
C THR A 279 -6.87 25.26 -1.42
N LEU A 280 -5.95 25.72 -0.58
CA LEU A 280 -4.54 25.88 -0.94
C LEU A 280 -3.87 24.55 -1.31
N SER A 281 -4.12 23.48 -0.56
CA SER A 281 -3.54 22.16 -0.84
C SER A 281 -4.04 21.57 -2.16
N ILE A 282 -5.34 21.72 -2.45
CA ILE A 282 -5.93 21.35 -3.74
C ILE A 282 -5.34 22.19 -4.88
N ALA A 283 -5.18 23.50 -4.70
CA ALA A 283 -4.57 24.37 -5.71
C ALA A 283 -3.11 23.97 -6.01
N LEU A 284 -2.33 23.62 -4.98
CA LEU A 284 -0.96 23.11 -5.14
C LEU A 284 -0.93 21.77 -5.88
N LEU A 285 -1.88 20.88 -5.59
CA LEU A 285 -2.02 19.59 -6.29
C LEU A 285 -2.32 19.81 -7.79
N ILE A 286 -3.27 20.69 -8.11
CA ILE A 286 -3.63 21.02 -9.49
C ILE A 286 -2.43 21.64 -10.22
N LEU A 287 -1.73 22.59 -9.57
CA LEU A 287 -0.53 23.20 -10.13
C LEU A 287 0.55 22.15 -10.43
N LEU A 288 0.78 21.21 -9.51
CA LEU A 288 1.73 20.12 -9.72
C LEU A 288 1.33 19.25 -10.93
N GLY A 289 0.04 18.92 -11.05
CA GLY A 289 -0.50 18.17 -12.18
C GLY A 289 -0.31 18.90 -13.53
N ILE A 290 -0.59 20.20 -13.58
CA ILE A 290 -0.40 21.04 -14.78
C ILE A 290 1.08 21.08 -15.17
N LEU A 291 1.98 21.32 -14.22
CA LEU A 291 3.42 21.38 -14.46
C LEU A 291 3.98 20.04 -14.94
N LEU A 292 3.48 18.93 -14.39
CA LEU A 292 3.86 17.58 -14.81
C LEU A 292 3.42 17.33 -16.26
N LEU A 293 2.16 17.60 -16.60
CA LEU A 293 1.65 17.43 -17.96
C LEU A 293 2.43 18.30 -18.94
N TRP A 294 2.63 19.57 -18.62
CA TRP A 294 3.42 20.49 -19.44
C TRP A 294 4.86 20.01 -19.65
N GLY A 295 5.50 19.52 -18.58
CA GLY A 295 6.84 18.92 -18.65
C GLY A 295 6.89 17.68 -19.55
N MET A 296 5.88 16.80 -19.46
CA MET A 296 5.78 15.61 -20.32
C MET A 296 5.55 15.99 -21.79
N PHE A 297 4.59 16.88 -22.07
CA PHE A 297 4.27 17.32 -23.44
C PHE A 297 5.44 18.03 -24.12
N THR A 298 6.26 18.76 -23.38
CA THR A 298 7.42 19.46 -23.95
C THR A 298 8.63 18.56 -24.11
N GLN A 299 8.90 17.66 -23.15
CA GLN A 299 10.15 16.87 -23.16
C GLN A 299 10.04 15.55 -23.92
N VAL A 300 8.90 14.84 -23.86
CA VAL A 300 8.76 13.51 -24.49
C VAL A 300 8.98 13.56 -26.01
N PRO A 301 8.38 14.50 -26.78
CA PRO A 301 8.64 14.59 -28.22
C PRO A 301 10.11 14.89 -28.53
N HIS A 302 10.75 15.76 -27.75
CA HIS A 302 12.16 16.07 -27.91
C HIS A 302 13.07 14.85 -27.63
N LEU A 303 12.72 14.02 -26.65
CA LEU A 303 13.45 12.78 -26.35
C LEU A 303 13.28 11.73 -27.44
N LEU A 304 12.08 11.60 -28.01
CA LEU A 304 11.82 10.66 -29.11
C LEU A 304 12.69 10.96 -30.33
N VAL A 305 12.94 12.25 -30.62
CA VAL A 305 13.74 12.70 -31.76
C VAL A 305 15.24 12.73 -31.47
N LYS A 306 15.65 13.23 -30.29
CA LYS A 306 17.06 13.53 -29.97
C LYS A 306 17.69 12.60 -28.92
N GLY A 307 16.95 11.60 -28.45
CA GLY A 307 17.43 10.58 -27.50
C GLY A 307 17.79 11.14 -26.11
N TYR A 308 18.52 10.35 -25.34
CA TYR A 308 18.90 10.66 -23.95
C TYR A 308 19.66 11.98 -23.82
N SER A 309 20.48 12.33 -24.81
CA SER A 309 21.26 13.58 -24.85
C SER A 309 20.41 14.85 -24.84
N ALA A 310 19.12 14.75 -25.14
CA ALA A 310 18.20 15.89 -25.15
C ALA A 310 17.56 16.17 -23.78
N LEU A 311 17.74 15.26 -22.81
CA LEU A 311 17.09 15.35 -21.52
C LEU A 311 17.70 16.49 -20.69
N LYS A 312 16.86 17.48 -20.36
CA LYS A 312 17.25 18.62 -19.52
C LYS A 312 17.11 18.36 -18.02
N VAL A 313 16.35 17.32 -17.66
CA VAL A 313 16.10 16.90 -16.27
C VAL A 313 16.82 15.59 -15.98
N HIS A 314 16.93 15.19 -14.72
CA HIS A 314 17.47 13.86 -14.40
C HIS A 314 16.47 12.77 -14.81
N ALA A 315 16.94 11.64 -15.32
CA ALA A 315 16.09 10.55 -15.81
C ALA A 315 15.12 9.99 -14.75
N LEU A 316 15.51 10.05 -13.48
CA LEU A 316 14.65 9.62 -12.37
C LEU A 316 13.42 10.53 -12.20
N LEU A 317 13.51 11.83 -12.49
CA LEU A 317 12.34 12.72 -12.47
C LEU A 317 11.37 12.38 -13.59
N LEU A 318 11.89 12.10 -14.79
CA LEU A 318 11.07 11.65 -15.90
C LEU A 318 10.41 10.31 -15.58
N THR A 319 11.16 9.37 -15.01
CA THR A 319 10.66 8.06 -14.58
C THR A 319 9.57 8.19 -13.54
N ALA A 320 9.75 9.04 -12.52
CA ALA A 320 8.74 9.32 -11.51
C ALA A 320 7.48 9.96 -12.13
N ALA A 321 7.62 10.88 -13.09
CA ALA A 321 6.48 11.48 -13.77
C ALA A 321 5.71 10.48 -14.63
N ILE A 322 6.41 9.63 -15.40
CA ILE A 322 5.78 8.56 -16.19
C ILE A 322 5.12 7.54 -15.26
N PHE A 323 5.80 7.14 -14.17
CA PHE A 323 5.24 6.19 -13.20
C PHE A 323 3.96 6.72 -12.58
N LEU A 324 3.95 7.98 -12.13
CA LEU A 324 2.77 8.64 -11.58
C LEU A 324 1.59 8.56 -12.55
N PHE A 325 1.81 8.91 -13.82
CA PHE A 325 0.77 8.93 -14.83
C PHE A 325 0.25 7.52 -15.17
N VAL A 326 1.17 6.58 -15.45
CA VAL A 326 0.84 5.20 -15.79
C VAL A 326 0.14 4.50 -14.63
N TYR A 327 0.59 4.74 -13.39
CA TYR A 327 -0.02 4.16 -12.20
C TYR A 327 -1.45 4.65 -11.99
N LEU A 328 -1.69 5.97 -12.06
CA LEU A 328 -3.04 6.54 -11.92
C LEU A 328 -3.98 6.02 -13.01
N LEU A 329 -3.53 5.99 -14.28
CA LEU A 329 -4.32 5.44 -15.37
C LEU A 329 -4.67 3.97 -15.14
N LEU A 330 -3.70 3.15 -14.70
CA LEU A 330 -3.93 1.73 -14.46
C LEU A 330 -4.88 1.50 -13.27
N VAL A 331 -4.78 2.30 -12.21
CA VAL A 331 -5.71 2.21 -11.06
C VAL A 331 -7.12 2.58 -11.49
N LEU A 332 -7.31 3.69 -12.22
CA LEU A 332 -8.63 4.09 -12.72
C LEU A 332 -9.22 3.06 -13.68
N PHE A 333 -8.38 2.49 -14.56
CA PHE A 333 -8.77 1.38 -15.43
C PHE A 333 -9.15 0.13 -14.62
N SER A 334 -8.39 -0.21 -13.58
CA SER A 334 -8.69 -1.35 -12.70
C SER A 334 -10.01 -1.18 -11.97
N ILE A 335 -10.29 0.01 -11.45
CA ILE A 335 -11.57 0.31 -10.79
C ILE A 335 -12.72 0.18 -11.79
N THR A 336 -12.51 0.70 -13.00
CA THR A 336 -13.55 0.71 -14.04
C THR A 336 -13.90 -0.67 -14.56
N VAL A 337 -12.89 -1.53 -14.73
CA VAL A 337 -13.04 -2.79 -15.48
C VAL A 337 -13.08 -4.02 -14.59
N PHE A 338 -12.39 -4.02 -13.45
CA PHE A 338 -12.15 -5.23 -12.67
C PHE A 338 -12.65 -5.18 -11.23
N ASP A 339 -12.64 -4.01 -10.58
CA ASP A 339 -12.82 -3.93 -9.14
C ASP A 339 -13.43 -2.58 -8.70
N PRO A 340 -14.76 -2.41 -8.82
CA PRO A 340 -15.43 -1.18 -8.42
C PRO A 340 -15.40 -0.91 -6.91
N ALA A 341 -15.17 -1.95 -6.08
CA ALA A 341 -15.07 -1.82 -4.64
C ALA A 341 -13.76 -1.13 -4.21
N THR A 342 -12.77 -1.05 -5.10
CA THR A 342 -11.51 -0.35 -4.85
C THR A 342 -11.72 1.17 -4.71
N LYS A 343 -11.59 1.67 -3.48
CA LYS A 343 -11.61 3.11 -3.16
C LYS A 343 -10.22 3.74 -3.35
N LEU A 344 -10.16 5.00 -3.78
CA LEU A 344 -8.92 5.79 -3.91
C LEU A 344 -8.43 6.29 -2.54
N GLN A 345 -8.20 5.35 -1.63
CA GLN A 345 -7.71 5.57 -0.28
C GLN A 345 -6.18 5.60 -0.21
N ASP A 346 -5.64 6.07 0.92
CA ASP A 346 -4.21 6.28 1.12
C ASP A 346 -3.34 5.11 0.64
N ARG A 347 -3.68 3.88 1.05
CA ARG A 347 -2.91 2.66 0.72
C ARG A 347 -2.80 2.39 -0.79
N ILE A 348 -3.81 2.75 -1.57
CA ILE A 348 -3.79 2.54 -3.03
C ILE A 348 -2.94 3.60 -3.71
N LEU A 349 -2.91 4.81 -3.17
CA LEU A 349 -2.24 5.94 -3.79
C LEU A 349 -0.78 6.09 -3.35
N VAL A 350 -0.27 5.33 -2.38
CA VAL A 350 1.11 5.55 -1.85
C VAL A 350 2.23 5.56 -2.90
N PRO A 351 2.18 4.80 -4.01
CA PRO A 351 3.19 4.93 -5.06
C PRO A 351 3.17 6.29 -5.76
N VAL A 352 1.99 6.94 -5.82
CA VAL A 352 1.83 8.30 -6.34
C VAL A 352 2.52 9.31 -5.42
N TYR A 353 2.40 9.14 -4.10
CA TYR A 353 3.07 10.01 -3.13
C TYR A 353 4.59 10.03 -3.31
N LEU A 354 5.18 8.84 -3.48
CA LEU A 354 6.61 8.69 -3.74
C LEU A 354 7.03 9.57 -4.93
N CYS A 355 6.30 9.51 -6.03
CA CYS A 355 6.58 10.34 -7.21
C CYS A 355 6.35 11.83 -6.96
N MET A 356 5.27 12.19 -6.26
CA MET A 356 4.95 13.58 -5.92
C MET A 356 6.08 14.23 -5.12
N LEU A 357 6.71 13.52 -4.18
CA LEU A 357 7.83 14.05 -3.41
C LEU A 357 9.02 14.46 -4.28
N PHE A 358 9.40 13.63 -5.25
CA PHE A 358 10.46 13.99 -6.22
C PHE A 358 10.09 15.25 -7.00
N LEU A 359 8.83 15.36 -7.44
CA LEU A 359 8.37 16.51 -8.23
C LEU A 359 8.28 17.79 -7.38
N PHE A 360 7.87 17.69 -6.11
CA PHE A 360 7.84 18.83 -5.19
C PHE A 360 9.23 19.40 -4.93
N ILE A 361 10.22 18.54 -4.67
CA ILE A 361 11.60 19.02 -4.49
C ILE A 361 12.14 19.60 -5.79
N ALA A 362 11.81 19.02 -6.94
CA ALA A 362 12.19 19.59 -8.25
C ALA A 362 11.60 21.00 -8.45
N LEU A 363 10.33 21.20 -8.12
CA LEU A 363 9.66 22.49 -8.19
C LEU A 363 10.28 23.50 -7.21
N GLY A 364 10.47 23.12 -5.95
CA GLY A 364 11.09 23.96 -4.94
C GLY A 364 12.51 24.38 -5.34
N HIS A 365 13.29 23.43 -5.86
CA HIS A 365 14.63 23.69 -6.39
C HIS A 365 14.62 24.66 -7.58
N HIS A 366 13.68 24.48 -8.54
CA HIS A 366 13.53 25.40 -9.67
C HIS A 366 13.17 26.82 -9.21
N LEU A 367 12.19 26.97 -8.31
CA LEU A 367 11.78 28.25 -7.74
C LEU A 367 12.94 28.91 -6.98
N TRP A 368 13.73 28.14 -6.24
CA TRP A 368 14.90 28.62 -5.52
C TRP A 368 15.98 29.18 -6.45
N GLN A 369 16.20 28.52 -7.58
CA GLN A 369 17.17 28.91 -8.61
C GLN A 369 16.79 30.18 -9.38
N SER A 370 15.51 30.58 -9.38
CA SER A 370 15.07 31.83 -10.03
C SER A 370 15.72 33.10 -9.46
N LYS A 371 16.35 33.01 -8.27
CA LYS A 371 16.97 34.10 -7.50
C LYS A 371 16.03 35.25 -7.12
N LYS A 372 14.73 35.18 -7.45
CA LYS A 372 13.73 36.17 -7.02
C LYS A 372 13.46 36.01 -5.53
N THR A 373 13.48 37.12 -4.78
CA THR A 373 13.21 37.12 -3.33
C THR A 373 11.83 36.55 -3.01
N SER A 374 10.81 36.90 -3.79
CA SER A 374 9.44 36.37 -3.62
C SER A 374 9.38 34.86 -3.80
N SER A 375 10.06 34.29 -4.80
CA SER A 375 10.10 32.84 -5.03
C SER A 375 10.79 32.10 -3.89
N ARG A 376 11.91 32.63 -3.36
CA ARG A 376 12.60 32.04 -2.21
C ARG A 376 11.76 32.12 -0.93
N LEU A 377 11.11 33.26 -0.71
CA LEU A 377 10.21 33.45 0.42
C LEU A 377 9.04 32.45 0.36
N ASN A 378 8.43 32.28 -0.82
CA ASN A 378 7.36 31.29 -1.02
C ASN A 378 7.83 29.87 -0.73
N VAL A 379 9.02 29.48 -1.20
CA VAL A 379 9.59 28.14 -0.88
C VAL A 379 9.77 27.96 0.62
N ILE A 380 10.30 28.97 1.33
CA ILE A 380 10.49 28.91 2.79
C ILE A 380 9.16 28.82 3.52
N ILE A 381 8.18 29.65 3.16
CA ILE A 381 6.85 29.68 3.79
C ILE A 381 6.15 28.33 3.58
N ILE A 382 6.06 27.85 2.33
CA ILE A 382 5.40 26.59 2.00
C ILE A 382 6.09 25.42 2.71
N SER A 383 7.43 25.35 2.67
CA SER A 383 8.18 24.27 3.33
C SER A 383 7.98 24.28 4.85
N THR A 384 7.98 25.46 5.47
CA THR A 384 7.74 25.61 6.92
C THR A 384 6.33 25.16 7.30
N LEU A 385 5.31 25.58 6.54
CA LEU A 385 3.92 25.17 6.76
C LEU A 385 3.74 23.66 6.56
N MET A 386 4.34 23.08 5.52
CA MET A 386 4.30 21.64 5.27
C MET A 386 4.96 20.85 6.39
N ILE A 387 6.21 21.17 6.74
CA ILE A 387 6.94 20.45 7.80
C ILE A 387 6.23 20.62 9.15
N GLY A 388 5.78 21.83 9.49
CA GLY A 388 5.06 22.08 10.74
C GLY A 388 3.76 21.28 10.86
N SER A 389 2.95 21.26 9.81
CA SER A 389 1.71 20.47 9.78
C SER A 389 1.97 18.96 9.81
N TRP A 390 3.03 18.47 9.15
CA TRP A 390 3.41 17.06 9.18
C TRP A 390 3.89 16.62 10.56
N VAL A 391 4.73 17.42 11.23
CA VAL A 391 5.17 17.15 12.60
C VAL A 391 3.98 17.03 13.54
N GLN A 392 3.05 17.99 13.48
CA GLN A 392 1.85 17.98 14.32
C GLN A 392 0.98 16.75 14.04
N ASN A 393 0.73 16.44 12.77
CA ASN A 393 -0.12 15.33 12.37
C ASN A 393 0.50 13.96 12.72
N LEU A 394 1.82 13.82 12.55
CA LEU A 394 2.55 12.62 12.92
C LEU A 394 2.55 12.43 14.44
N TYR A 395 2.80 13.48 15.22
CA TYR A 395 2.75 13.42 16.68
C TYR A 395 1.39 12.95 17.20
N GLN A 396 0.30 13.52 16.68
CA GLN A 396 -1.06 13.09 17.03
C GLN A 396 -1.32 11.64 16.63
N THR A 397 -0.88 11.24 15.43
CA THR A 397 -1.05 9.87 14.94
C THR A 397 -0.31 8.85 15.80
N ILE A 398 0.95 9.11 16.15
CA ILE A 398 1.73 8.23 17.03
C ILE A 398 1.03 8.06 18.38
N GLY A 399 0.56 9.15 18.98
CA GLY A 399 -0.16 9.10 20.25
C GLY A 399 -1.41 8.23 20.20
N LEU A 400 -2.22 8.35 19.14
CA LEU A 400 -3.41 7.52 18.94
C LEU A 400 -3.07 6.04 18.74
N MET A 401 -2.06 5.74 17.92
CA MET A 401 -1.63 4.36 17.64
C MET A 401 -1.10 3.66 18.90
N GLN A 402 -0.38 4.39 19.76
CA GLN A 402 0.16 3.87 21.01
C GLN A 402 -0.91 3.48 22.02
N GLN A 403 -2.02 4.22 22.05
CA GLN A 403 -3.09 4.03 23.04
C GLN A 403 -3.99 2.85 22.70
N ASP A 404 -4.51 2.80 21.48
CA ASP A 404 -5.55 1.83 21.10
C ASP A 404 -5.01 0.73 20.17
N GLY A 405 -3.92 0.93 19.44
CA GLY A 405 -3.55 0.06 18.32
C GLY A 405 -4.32 0.45 17.05
N GLN A 406 -4.38 -0.45 16.06
CA GLN A 406 -4.89 -0.08 14.73
C GLN A 406 -5.69 -1.19 14.06
N GLY A 407 -6.85 -0.80 13.49
CA GLY A 407 -7.75 -1.72 12.80
C GLY A 407 -8.17 -2.87 13.71
N TYR A 408 -8.13 -4.11 13.22
CA TYR A 408 -8.46 -5.29 14.02
C TYR A 408 -7.47 -5.59 15.15
N ALA A 409 -6.26 -5.01 15.13
CA ALA A 409 -5.32 -5.08 16.26
C ALA A 409 -5.60 -4.03 17.34
N SER A 410 -6.69 -3.25 17.21
CA SER A 410 -7.06 -2.30 18.25
C SER A 410 -7.54 -3.03 19.51
N ARG A 411 -7.21 -2.49 20.70
CA ARG A 411 -7.70 -2.98 21.98
C ARG A 411 -9.22 -2.97 22.03
N ARG A 412 -9.85 -1.96 21.42
CA ARG A 412 -11.30 -1.91 21.24
C ARG A 412 -11.90 -3.19 20.63
N ILE A 413 -11.20 -3.84 19.70
CA ILE A 413 -11.66 -5.07 19.06
C ILE A 413 -11.14 -6.29 19.82
N GLN A 414 -9.84 -6.37 20.07
CA GLN A 414 -9.17 -7.51 20.70
C GLN A 414 -9.67 -7.78 22.12
N GLU A 415 -10.00 -6.74 22.89
CA GLU A 415 -10.43 -6.86 24.29
C GLU A 415 -11.95 -6.71 24.44
N SER A 416 -12.72 -6.77 23.34
CA SER A 416 -14.16 -6.51 23.39
C SER A 416 -14.92 -7.60 24.17
N PRO A 417 -16.04 -7.25 24.84
CA PRO A 417 -16.90 -8.24 25.49
C PRO A 417 -17.40 -9.33 24.53
N VAL A 418 -17.58 -9.00 23.25
CA VAL A 418 -17.99 -9.96 22.22
C VAL A 418 -16.88 -10.97 21.93
N ILE A 419 -15.62 -10.52 21.79
CA ILE A 419 -14.48 -11.44 21.61
C ILE A 419 -14.32 -12.34 22.85
N ARG A 420 -14.37 -11.77 24.06
CA ARG A 420 -14.29 -12.57 25.30
C ARG A 420 -15.41 -13.60 25.42
N PHE A 421 -16.61 -13.25 24.95
CA PHE A 421 -17.73 -14.19 24.89
C PHE A 421 -17.43 -15.36 23.96
N ILE A 422 -16.85 -15.10 22.78
CA ILE A 422 -16.45 -16.15 21.82
C ILE A 422 -15.30 -17.01 22.38
N GLU A 423 -14.33 -16.42 23.08
CA GLU A 423 -13.22 -17.16 23.70
C GLU A 423 -13.69 -18.13 24.80
N ASN A 424 -14.79 -17.82 25.48
CA ASN A 424 -15.38 -18.68 26.49
C ASN A 424 -16.32 -19.74 25.92
N MET A 425 -16.60 -19.72 24.61
CA MET A 425 -17.46 -20.69 23.95
C MET A 425 -16.67 -21.94 23.54
N PRO A 426 -17.29 -23.13 23.62
CA PRO A 426 -16.72 -24.37 23.08
C PRO A 426 -16.24 -24.24 21.62
N ASP A 427 -15.17 -24.96 21.28
CA ASP A 427 -14.53 -24.90 19.95
C ASP A 427 -15.38 -25.52 18.83
N ASP A 428 -16.32 -26.41 19.18
CA ASP A 428 -17.24 -27.09 18.27
C ASP A 428 -18.43 -26.23 17.83
N ILE A 429 -18.72 -25.13 18.53
CA ILE A 429 -19.77 -24.20 18.13
C ILE A 429 -19.31 -23.39 16.90
N SER A 430 -20.14 -23.43 15.86
CA SER A 430 -19.89 -22.69 14.62
C SER A 430 -20.14 -21.19 14.80
N ILE A 431 -19.30 -20.36 14.18
CA ILE A 431 -19.42 -18.90 14.25
C ILE A 431 -19.81 -18.36 12.89
N TYR A 432 -20.98 -17.73 12.78
CA TYR A 432 -21.37 -16.95 11.61
C TYR A 432 -21.11 -15.47 11.87
N THR A 433 -20.46 -14.78 10.93
CA THR A 433 -20.16 -13.35 11.07
C THR A 433 -20.07 -12.59 9.76
N ASP A 434 -20.35 -11.29 9.81
CA ASP A 434 -20.10 -10.34 8.72
C ASP A 434 -18.60 -10.00 8.58
N SER A 435 -17.78 -10.28 9.60
CA SER A 435 -16.33 -10.00 9.59
C SER A 435 -15.49 -11.20 10.08
N PRO A 436 -15.32 -12.25 9.25
CA PRO A 436 -14.51 -13.41 9.62
C PRO A 436 -13.06 -13.06 9.96
N THR A 437 -12.52 -12.05 9.29
CA THR A 437 -11.17 -11.51 9.51
C THR A 437 -11.02 -10.90 10.90
N ALA A 438 -12.03 -10.21 11.43
CA ALA A 438 -12.02 -9.66 12.78
C ALA A 438 -11.98 -10.78 13.83
N ILE A 439 -12.84 -11.79 13.69
CA ILE A 439 -12.86 -12.96 14.57
C ILE A 439 -11.51 -13.67 14.54
N TYR A 440 -11.04 -14.06 13.36
CA TYR A 440 -9.78 -14.79 13.21
C TYR A 440 -8.58 -14.00 13.75
N SER A 441 -8.59 -12.66 13.60
CA SER A 441 -7.51 -11.82 14.12
C SER A 441 -7.41 -11.84 15.65
N ALA A 442 -8.51 -12.05 16.35
CA ALA A 442 -8.58 -12.00 17.81
C ALA A 442 -8.47 -13.41 18.43
N THR A 443 -9.22 -14.37 17.88
CA THR A 443 -9.37 -15.70 18.48
C THR A 443 -8.57 -16.79 17.77
N GLN A 444 -8.04 -16.50 16.56
CA GLN A 444 -7.49 -17.50 15.62
C GLN A 444 -8.45 -18.64 15.26
N ARG A 445 -9.75 -18.50 15.56
CA ARG A 445 -10.79 -19.45 15.17
C ARG A 445 -11.32 -19.09 13.78
N PRO A 446 -11.44 -20.07 12.87
CA PRO A 446 -12.11 -19.85 11.60
C PRO A 446 -13.61 -19.60 11.83
N SER A 447 -14.24 -18.85 10.93
CA SER A 447 -15.68 -18.55 11.01
C SER A 447 -16.32 -18.55 9.62
N PHE A 448 -17.64 -18.73 9.58
CA PHE A 448 -18.43 -18.69 8.35
C PHE A 448 -18.81 -17.24 8.04
N ALA A 449 -18.56 -16.83 6.80
CA ALA A 449 -18.99 -15.54 6.30
C ALA A 449 -20.51 -15.51 6.12
N VAL A 450 -21.16 -14.47 6.64
CA VAL A 450 -22.54 -14.13 6.29
C VAL A 450 -22.49 -13.39 4.93
N PRO A 451 -23.07 -13.93 3.85
CA PRO A 451 -23.02 -13.30 2.54
C PRO A 451 -23.77 -11.97 2.59
N MET A 452 -23.17 -10.93 2.02
CA MET A 452 -23.81 -9.64 1.80
C MET A 452 -24.36 -9.64 0.38
N GLU A 453 -25.63 -10.05 0.23
CA GLU A 453 -26.40 -10.12 -1.03
C GLU A 453 -25.75 -10.95 -2.17
N LEU A 454 -26.38 -12.09 -2.51
CA LEU A 454 -25.98 -12.90 -3.66
C LEU A 454 -26.37 -12.21 -4.98
N GLU A 455 -25.40 -11.99 -5.89
CA GLU A 455 -25.58 -11.30 -7.18
C GLU A 455 -26.68 -11.90 -8.08
N ASN A 456 -27.07 -13.18 -7.89
CA ASN A 456 -28.05 -13.87 -8.75
C ASN A 456 -29.01 -14.80 -7.98
N GLY A 457 -29.36 -14.50 -6.72
CA GLY A 457 -30.31 -15.33 -5.97
C GLY A 457 -30.88 -14.68 -4.72
N SER A 458 -32.01 -15.19 -4.26
CA SER A 458 -32.51 -14.86 -2.92
C SER A 458 -31.48 -15.35 -1.89
N SER A 459 -30.91 -14.44 -1.11
CA SER A 459 -30.01 -14.79 0.01
C SER A 459 -30.79 -15.35 1.21
N GLN A 460 -32.12 -15.32 1.14
CA GLN A 460 -32.99 -15.71 2.25
C GLN A 460 -32.92 -17.18 2.66
N PRO A 461 -32.81 -18.17 1.76
CA PRO A 461 -32.66 -19.57 2.17
C PRO A 461 -31.40 -19.77 3.03
N TYR A 462 -30.30 -19.10 2.67
CA TYR A 462 -29.05 -19.17 3.42
C TYR A 462 -29.16 -18.47 4.78
N TYR A 463 -29.80 -17.30 4.85
CA TYR A 463 -30.05 -16.63 6.13
C TYR A 463 -30.98 -17.42 7.04
N ALA A 464 -31.99 -18.10 6.47
CA ALA A 464 -32.88 -18.98 7.22
C ALA A 464 -32.13 -20.18 7.80
N GLU A 465 -31.21 -20.77 7.04
CA GLU A 465 -30.33 -21.86 7.51
C GLU A 465 -29.41 -21.39 8.66
N ILE A 466 -28.76 -20.23 8.52
CA ILE A 466 -27.95 -19.64 9.60
C ILE A 466 -28.81 -19.44 10.85
N ASN A 467 -29.95 -18.78 10.68
CA ASN A 467 -30.86 -18.46 11.79
C ASN A 467 -31.37 -19.74 12.49
N GLN A 468 -31.65 -20.79 11.74
CA GLN A 468 -32.02 -22.10 12.30
C GLN A 468 -30.89 -22.69 13.16
N GLN A 469 -29.66 -22.74 12.65
CA GLN A 469 -28.52 -23.27 13.40
C GLN A 469 -28.25 -22.47 14.68
N VAL A 470 -28.41 -21.15 14.63
CA VAL A 470 -28.28 -20.28 15.80
C VAL A 470 -29.36 -20.57 16.83
N ARG A 471 -30.62 -20.73 16.40
CA ARG A 471 -31.73 -21.09 17.30
C ARG A 471 -31.56 -22.46 17.95
N GLU A 472 -31.03 -23.42 17.22
CA GLU A 472 -30.75 -24.77 17.73
C GLU A 472 -29.54 -24.83 18.68
N GLY A 473 -28.83 -23.70 18.87
CA GLY A 473 -27.64 -23.63 19.73
C GLY A 473 -26.39 -24.28 19.13
N SER A 474 -26.44 -24.72 17.87
CA SER A 474 -25.30 -25.32 17.16
C SER A 474 -24.34 -24.27 16.59
N ALA A 475 -24.78 -23.01 16.51
CA ALA A 475 -23.99 -21.89 16.05
C ALA A 475 -24.27 -20.59 16.82
N ILE A 476 -23.36 -19.63 16.70
CA ILE A 476 -23.55 -18.26 17.16
C ILE A 476 -23.53 -17.30 15.97
N LEU A 477 -24.25 -16.19 16.07
CA LEU A 477 -24.20 -15.10 15.09
C LEU A 477 -23.52 -13.89 15.70
N VAL A 478 -22.46 -13.39 15.06
CA VAL A 478 -21.70 -12.22 15.51
C VAL A 478 -21.65 -11.17 14.41
N LEU A 479 -22.24 -10.01 14.66
CA LEU A 479 -22.29 -8.90 13.70
C LEU A 479 -21.46 -7.73 14.23
N PHE A 480 -20.48 -7.26 13.46
CA PHE A 480 -19.65 -6.12 13.80
C PHE A 480 -20.29 -4.79 13.35
N GLU A 481 -21.15 -4.82 12.32
CA GLU A 481 -21.84 -3.65 11.75
C GLU A 481 -20.87 -2.47 11.52
N THR A 482 -19.62 -2.78 11.15
CA THR A 482 -18.57 -1.77 11.05
C THR A 482 -18.66 -1.03 9.72
N VAL A 483 -19.28 0.16 9.77
CA VAL A 483 -19.47 1.17 8.69
C VAL A 483 -18.22 1.48 7.83
N ARG A 484 -17.01 1.02 8.22
CA ARG A 484 -15.76 1.24 7.48
C ARG A 484 -15.16 0.00 6.81
N TYR A 485 -15.61 -1.22 7.13
CA TYR A 485 -14.95 -2.46 6.68
C TYR A 485 -15.89 -3.49 6.06
N THR A 486 -17.19 -3.38 6.34
CA THR A 486 -18.27 -4.22 5.80
C THR A 486 -19.45 -3.31 5.49
N ASP A 487 -20.14 -3.53 4.36
CA ASP A 487 -21.42 -2.87 4.15
C ASP A 487 -22.40 -3.41 5.21
N PRO A 488 -23.24 -2.57 5.83
CA PRO A 488 -24.16 -3.06 6.85
C PRO A 488 -25.13 -4.05 6.23
N VAL A 489 -25.42 -5.14 6.94
CA VAL A 489 -26.51 -6.05 6.58
C VAL A 489 -27.79 -5.22 6.46
N SER A 490 -28.51 -5.34 5.34
CA SER A 490 -29.76 -4.60 5.13
C SER A 490 -30.74 -4.88 6.28
N GLU A 491 -31.57 -3.90 6.63
CA GLU A 491 -32.49 -4.02 7.77
C GLU A 491 -33.41 -5.24 7.65
N ALA A 492 -33.84 -5.55 6.42
CA ALA A 492 -34.60 -6.76 6.11
C ALA A 492 -33.78 -8.03 6.42
N ASN A 493 -32.56 -8.14 5.93
CA ASN A 493 -31.71 -9.32 6.15
C ASN A 493 -31.30 -9.48 7.62
N TYR A 494 -31.09 -8.36 8.32
CA TYR A 494 -30.82 -8.36 9.76
C TYR A 494 -31.98 -9.01 10.51
N HIS A 495 -33.22 -8.61 10.21
CA HIS A 495 -34.40 -9.21 10.83
C HIS A 495 -34.48 -10.72 10.58
N TYR A 496 -34.22 -11.19 9.34
CA TYR A 496 -34.20 -12.63 9.04
C TYR A 496 -33.14 -13.40 9.84
N LEU A 497 -31.94 -12.83 9.99
CA LEU A 497 -30.84 -13.46 10.70
C LEU A 497 -31.08 -13.54 12.21
N THR A 498 -31.74 -12.55 12.81
CA THR A 498 -31.90 -12.46 14.27
C THR A 498 -33.28 -12.90 14.78
N ALA A 499 -34.24 -13.22 13.90
CA ALA A 499 -35.59 -13.61 14.32
C ALA A 499 -35.59 -14.86 15.22
N GLY A 500 -36.14 -14.73 16.43
CA GLY A 500 -36.18 -15.82 17.42
C GLY A 500 -34.82 -16.16 18.06
N THR A 501 -33.85 -15.25 17.97
CA THR A 501 -32.55 -15.34 18.68
C THR A 501 -32.51 -14.27 19.77
N GLU A 502 -31.74 -14.52 20.83
CA GLU A 502 -31.51 -13.59 21.92
C GLU A 502 -30.19 -12.84 21.71
N LEU A 503 -30.20 -11.52 21.93
CA LEU A 503 -28.98 -10.70 21.97
C LEU A 503 -28.29 -10.89 23.33
N VAL A 504 -27.20 -11.65 23.35
CA VAL A 504 -26.50 -12.03 24.58
C VAL A 504 -25.42 -11.03 24.96
N VAL A 505 -24.74 -10.45 23.97
CA VAL A 505 -23.69 -9.46 24.20
C VAL A 505 -23.79 -8.31 23.19
N LYS A 506 -23.67 -7.08 23.70
CA LYS A 506 -23.60 -5.87 22.87
C LYS A 506 -22.45 -4.97 23.33
N PHE A 507 -21.62 -4.54 22.38
CA PHE A 507 -20.54 -3.59 22.64
C PHE A 507 -20.33 -2.64 21.45
N GLY A 508 -20.80 -1.39 21.59
CA GLY A 508 -20.81 -0.43 20.48
C GLY A 508 -21.67 -0.93 19.32
N SER A 509 -21.06 -1.14 18.15
CA SER A 509 -21.70 -1.72 16.97
C SER A 509 -21.67 -3.25 16.95
N GLN A 510 -20.85 -3.88 17.81
CA GLN A 510 -20.72 -5.34 17.84
C GLN A 510 -21.87 -5.97 18.61
N ARG A 511 -22.44 -7.04 18.07
CA ARG A 511 -23.57 -7.78 18.63
C ARG A 511 -23.34 -9.28 18.49
N ALA A 512 -23.64 -10.05 19.53
CA ALA A 512 -23.62 -11.51 19.51
C ALA A 512 -25.00 -12.07 19.88
N PHE A 513 -25.48 -13.02 19.08
CA PHE A 513 -26.78 -13.66 19.24
C PHE A 513 -26.65 -15.17 19.43
N LEU A 514 -27.54 -15.72 20.26
CA LEU A 514 -27.73 -17.15 20.49
C LEU A 514 -29.20 -17.54 20.32
N GLY A 515 -29.49 -18.84 20.22
CA GLY A 515 -30.85 -19.33 20.35
C GLY A 515 -31.46 -18.89 21.68
N GLY A 516 -32.67 -18.33 21.63
CA GLY A 516 -33.46 -18.07 22.83
C GLY A 516 -34.08 -19.36 23.33
N ASP A 517 -34.14 -19.52 24.65
CA ASP A 517 -34.83 -20.64 25.31
C ASP A 517 -36.32 -20.75 24.94
#